data_AF-A0A150MSH2-F1
#
_entry.id   AF-A0A150MSH2-F1
#
_cell.length_a   1.000
_cell.length_b   1.000
_cell.length_c   1.000
_cell.angle_alpha   90.00
_cell.angle_beta   90.00
_cell.angle_gamma   90.00
#
_symmetry.space_group_name_H-M   'P 1'
#
loop_
_entity.id
_entity.type
_entity.pdbx_description
1 polymer ?
#
loop_
_entity_poly.entity_id
_entity_poly.type
_entity_poly.pdbx_seq_one_letter_code
_entity_poly.pdbx_strand_id
1 'polypeptide(L)'
;MKRMDRQTFAENMWKSLLVELYEGKIVSTFKGKEAFRVVSFSDEGITVRLSSKEKEVFLSKKAMLNVIEKLIAHEDGVRQKMVDPESRLKLGLFLLHPWTEKVMRQEEGKRRPYLLLTDEARQRLASGE
;
A
#
# COMPACT_ATOMS: atom_id res chain seq x y z
N MET A 1 15.86 11.04 -22.34
CA MET A 1 15.21 10.00 -21.53
C MET A 1 13.91 10.58 -20.98
N LYS A 2 12.76 9.93 -21.24
CA LYS A 2 11.44 10.47 -20.82
C LYS A 2 11.20 10.03 -19.38
N ARG A 3 10.95 10.99 -18.48
CA ARG A 3 10.47 10.73 -17.11
C ARG A 3 9.23 9.84 -17.19
N MET A 4 9.17 8.76 -16.41
CA MET A 4 7.94 7.98 -16.25
C MET A 4 6.91 8.88 -15.57
N ASP A 5 5.74 9.03 -16.19
CA ASP A 5 4.67 9.78 -15.56
C ASP A 5 4.13 9.05 -14.32
N ARG A 6 3.53 9.81 -13.40
CA ARG A 6 3.04 9.28 -12.12
C ARG A 6 2.01 8.17 -12.32
N GLN A 7 1.19 8.28 -13.35
CA GLN A 7 0.16 7.32 -13.68
C GLN A 7 0.78 5.97 -14.08
N THR A 8 1.80 5.98 -14.92
CA THR A 8 2.53 4.78 -15.35
C THR A 8 3.24 4.12 -14.18
N PHE A 9 3.90 4.90 -13.31
CA PHE A 9 4.50 4.36 -12.08
C PHE A 9 3.43 3.72 -11.17
N ALA A 10 2.30 4.38 -10.98
CA ALA A 10 1.22 3.88 -10.14
C ALA A 10 0.60 2.58 -10.68
N GLU A 11 0.38 2.50 -12.00
CA GLU A 11 -0.10 1.30 -12.67
C GLU A 11 0.91 0.15 -12.57
N ASN A 12 2.21 0.43 -12.72
CA ASN A 12 3.26 -0.59 -12.58
C ASN A 12 3.36 -1.11 -11.14
N MET A 13 3.30 -0.21 -10.16
CA MET A 13 3.30 -0.58 -8.74
C MET A 13 2.05 -1.40 -8.38
N TRP A 14 0.88 -1.07 -8.95
CA TRP A 14 -0.33 -1.88 -8.77
C TRP A 14 -0.16 -3.29 -9.32
N LYS A 15 0.29 -3.42 -10.57
CA LYS A 15 0.52 -4.73 -11.21
C LYS A 15 1.53 -5.56 -10.44
N SER A 16 2.63 -4.94 -10.02
CA SER A 16 3.67 -5.62 -9.22
C SER A 16 3.15 -6.02 -7.85
N LEU A 17 2.25 -5.25 -7.21
CA LEU A 17 1.60 -5.67 -5.97
C LEU A 17 0.79 -6.95 -6.17
N LEU A 18 0.03 -7.06 -7.28
CA LEU A 18 -0.77 -8.26 -7.55
C LEU A 18 0.09 -9.52 -7.70
N VAL A 19 1.33 -9.39 -8.21
CA VAL A 19 2.30 -10.50 -8.30
C VAL A 19 2.72 -11.02 -6.92
N GLU A 20 2.73 -10.16 -5.90
CA GLU A 20 3.05 -10.55 -4.51
C GLU A 20 1.91 -11.28 -3.79
N LEU A 21 0.73 -11.39 -4.41
CA LEU A 21 -0.48 -11.95 -3.82
C LEU A 21 -0.76 -13.37 -4.29
N TYR A 22 -1.40 -14.12 -3.42
CA TYR A 22 -2.07 -15.39 -3.72
C TYR A 22 -3.27 -15.55 -2.78
N GLU A 23 -4.30 -16.29 -3.21
CA GLU A 23 -5.48 -16.54 -2.38
C GLU A 23 -5.09 -17.27 -1.09
N GLY A 24 -5.57 -16.80 0.05
CA GLY A 24 -5.21 -17.31 1.37
C GLY A 24 -4.00 -16.63 2.01
N LYS A 25 -3.26 -15.76 1.30
CA LYS A 25 -2.13 -15.01 1.89
C LYS A 25 -2.58 -14.22 3.12
N ILE A 26 -1.86 -14.39 4.23
CA ILE A 26 -2.11 -13.67 5.48
C ILE A 26 -1.21 -12.43 5.53
N VAL A 27 -1.82 -11.27 5.74
CA VAL A 27 -1.15 -9.97 5.73
C VAL A 27 -1.46 -9.24 7.04
N SER A 28 -0.44 -8.69 7.68
CA SER A 28 -0.64 -7.85 8.86
C SER A 28 -1.30 -6.53 8.46
N THR A 29 -2.28 -6.06 9.25
CA THR A 29 -2.73 -4.67 9.15
C THR A 29 -1.54 -3.73 9.34
N PHE A 30 -1.60 -2.54 8.77
CA PHE A 30 -0.49 -1.59 8.78
C PHE A 30 0.01 -1.24 10.20
N LYS A 31 -0.86 -1.24 11.21
CA LYS A 31 -0.48 -1.05 12.63
C LYS A 31 0.11 -2.31 13.29
N GLY A 32 -0.08 -3.48 12.70
CA GLY A 32 0.40 -4.78 13.21
C GLY A 32 -0.42 -5.34 14.38
N LYS A 33 -1.61 -4.79 14.66
CA LYS A 33 -2.46 -5.25 15.78
C LYS A 33 -3.37 -6.43 15.43
N GLU A 34 -3.52 -6.71 14.14
CA GLU A 34 -4.43 -7.70 13.58
C GLU A 34 -3.89 -8.10 12.20
N ALA A 35 -4.32 -9.24 11.67
CA ALA A 35 -4.06 -9.67 10.30
C ALA A 35 -5.38 -9.84 9.52
N PHE A 36 -5.26 -9.89 8.19
CA PHE A 36 -6.34 -10.22 7.27
C PHE A 36 -5.84 -11.22 6.24
N ARG A 37 -6.77 -12.00 5.70
CA ARG A 37 -6.55 -12.97 4.63
C ARG A 37 -6.97 -12.36 3.30
N VAL A 38 -6.17 -12.52 2.26
CA VAL A 38 -6.57 -12.26 0.87
C VAL A 38 -7.52 -13.37 0.45
N VAL A 39 -8.76 -13.01 0.09
CA VAL A 39 -9.79 -13.98 -0.33
C VAL A 39 -9.72 -14.19 -1.83
N SER A 40 -9.66 -13.10 -2.59
CA SER A 40 -9.55 -13.10 -4.06
C SER A 40 -8.96 -11.76 -4.52
N PHE A 41 -8.43 -11.73 -5.73
CA PHE A 41 -7.93 -10.50 -6.35
C PHE A 41 -7.99 -10.59 -7.87
N SER A 42 -8.11 -9.43 -8.50
CA SER A 42 -8.06 -9.24 -9.94
C SER A 42 -7.47 -7.87 -10.26
N ASP A 43 -7.37 -7.54 -11.54
CA ASP A 43 -7.00 -6.19 -11.97
C ASP A 43 -7.91 -5.11 -11.38
N GLU A 44 -9.16 -5.43 -11.03
CA GLU A 44 -10.14 -4.48 -10.50
C GLU A 44 -10.03 -4.24 -9.00
N GLY A 45 -9.33 -5.09 -8.25
CA GLY A 45 -9.19 -4.93 -6.81
C GLY A 45 -8.88 -6.21 -6.05
N ILE A 46 -8.86 -6.08 -4.73
CA ILE A 46 -8.52 -7.16 -3.80
C ILE A 46 -9.63 -7.29 -2.76
N THR A 47 -10.17 -8.49 -2.61
CA THR A 47 -11.10 -8.83 -1.53
C THR A 47 -10.31 -9.42 -0.36
N VAL A 48 -10.53 -8.89 0.83
CA VAL A 48 -9.88 -9.35 2.07
C VAL A 48 -10.89 -9.67 3.16
N ARG A 49 -10.58 -10.63 4.03
CA ARG A 49 -11.33 -10.92 5.25
C ARG A 49 -10.44 -10.71 6.47
N LEU A 50 -10.90 -9.92 7.43
CA LEU A 50 -10.20 -9.72 8.69
C LEU A 50 -10.27 -10.99 9.54
N SER A 51 -9.18 -11.37 10.20
CA SER A 51 -9.20 -12.57 11.04
C SER A 51 -10.15 -12.44 12.23
N SER A 52 -10.42 -11.23 12.71
CA SER A 52 -11.37 -11.00 13.82
C SER A 52 -12.83 -10.79 13.38
N LYS A 53 -13.12 -10.78 12.07
CA LYS A 53 -14.46 -10.47 11.56
C LYS A 53 -14.85 -11.40 10.41
N GLU A 54 -16.10 -11.82 10.40
CA GLU A 54 -16.64 -12.63 9.31
C GLU A 54 -16.84 -11.86 7.99
N LYS A 55 -16.78 -10.52 8.04
CA LYS A 55 -17.06 -9.64 6.90
C LYS A 55 -15.87 -9.48 5.95
N GLU A 56 -16.12 -9.69 4.67
CA GLU A 56 -15.21 -9.36 3.57
C GLU A 56 -15.26 -7.86 3.22
N VAL A 57 -14.12 -7.34 2.78
CA VAL A 57 -13.91 -5.97 2.35
C VAL A 57 -13.31 -5.99 0.96
N PHE A 58 -13.96 -5.32 0.00
CA PHE A 58 -13.43 -5.15 -1.34
C PHE A 58 -12.67 -3.82 -1.47
N LEU A 59 -11.38 -3.92 -1.76
CA LEU A 59 -10.47 -2.80 -1.96
C LEU A 59 -10.28 -2.61 -3.47
N SER A 60 -11.01 -1.66 -4.08
CA SER A 60 -10.94 -1.44 -5.53
C SER A 60 -9.57 -0.93 -5.99
N LYS A 61 -9.19 -1.21 -7.23
CA LYS A 61 -7.99 -0.68 -7.90
C LYS A 61 -7.92 0.84 -7.73
N LYS A 62 -9.03 1.55 -7.98
CA LYS A 62 -9.11 3.01 -7.78
C LYS A 62 -8.73 3.43 -6.35
N ALA A 63 -9.23 2.72 -5.34
CA ALA A 63 -8.93 3.01 -3.95
C ALA A 63 -7.45 2.72 -3.59
N MET A 64 -6.83 1.74 -4.25
CA MET A 64 -5.42 1.38 -4.12
C MET A 64 -4.50 2.39 -4.83
N LEU A 65 -4.82 2.78 -6.07
CA LEU A 65 -4.12 3.83 -6.82
C LEU A 65 -4.14 5.17 -6.07
N ASN A 66 -5.24 5.51 -5.41
CA ASN A 66 -5.30 6.70 -4.55
C ASN A 66 -4.30 6.67 -3.38
N VAL A 67 -3.90 5.48 -2.91
CA VAL A 67 -2.83 5.37 -1.90
C VAL A 67 -1.47 5.53 -2.55
N ILE A 68 -1.26 4.97 -3.75
CA ILE A 68 -0.01 5.12 -4.49
C ILE A 68 0.24 6.58 -4.86
N GLU A 69 -0.78 7.32 -5.31
CA GLU A 69 -0.67 8.77 -5.56
C GLU A 69 -0.26 9.55 -4.30
N LYS A 70 -0.76 9.15 -3.13
CA LYS A 70 -0.33 9.74 -1.85
C LYS A 70 1.11 9.36 -1.52
N LEU A 71 1.53 8.13 -1.78
CA LEU A 71 2.93 7.72 -1.61
C LEU A 71 3.85 8.54 -2.53
N ILE A 72 3.46 8.75 -3.79
CA ILE A 72 4.18 9.59 -4.74
C ILE A 72 4.26 11.03 -4.24
N ALA A 73 3.15 11.63 -3.81
CA ALA A 73 3.07 13.03 -3.42
C ALA A 73 3.72 13.35 -2.06
N HIS A 74 3.75 12.39 -1.12
CA HIS A 74 4.26 12.59 0.24
C HIS A 74 5.59 11.86 0.45
N GLU A 75 6.69 12.59 0.24
CA GLU A 75 8.06 12.09 0.46
C GLU A 75 8.35 11.74 1.92
N ASP A 76 7.71 12.42 2.87
CA ASP A 76 7.78 12.14 4.29
C ASP A 76 6.96 10.91 4.72
N GLY A 77 6.12 10.39 3.81
CA GLY A 77 5.37 9.16 3.95
C GLY A 77 3.88 9.33 4.23
N VAL A 78 3.14 8.24 4.05
CA VAL A 78 1.69 8.18 4.23
C VAL A 78 1.33 7.55 5.56
N ARG A 79 0.45 8.23 6.32
CA ARG A 79 -0.15 7.71 7.55
C ARG A 79 -1.59 7.26 7.31
N GLN A 80 -2.10 6.36 8.17
CA GLN A 80 -3.49 5.90 8.11
C GLN A 80 -4.52 7.04 8.01
N LYS A 81 -4.35 8.11 8.81
CA LYS A 81 -5.28 9.26 8.82
C LYS A 81 -5.38 10.01 7.49
N MET A 82 -4.41 9.82 6.60
CA MET A 82 -4.39 10.45 5.27
C MET A 82 -5.16 9.63 4.25
N VAL A 83 -5.63 8.43 4.61
CA VAL A 83 -6.37 7.51 3.76
C VAL A 83 -7.74 7.25 4.42
N ASP A 84 -8.68 6.69 3.68
CA ASP A 84 -10.04 6.39 4.14
C ASP A 84 -10.11 5.30 5.24
N PRO A 85 -11.29 4.92 5.75
CA PRO A 85 -11.44 4.00 6.88
C PRO A 85 -10.75 2.63 6.70
N GLU A 86 -10.54 2.18 5.47
CA GLU A 86 -9.89 0.90 5.13
C GLU A 86 -8.37 1.03 5.00
N SER A 87 -7.83 2.23 5.26
CA SER A 87 -6.39 2.57 5.22
C SER A 87 -5.48 1.54 5.86
N ARG A 88 -5.87 0.94 6.99
CA ARG A 88 -5.05 -0.07 7.68
C ARG A 88 -4.85 -1.35 6.85
N LEU A 89 -5.81 -1.70 6.00
CA LEU A 89 -5.77 -2.86 5.12
C LEU A 89 -4.95 -2.52 3.88
N LYS A 90 -5.28 -1.39 3.23
CA LYS A 90 -4.59 -0.93 2.02
C LYS A 90 -3.11 -0.68 2.25
N LEU A 91 -2.76 0.06 3.31
CA LEU A 91 -1.36 0.27 3.68
C LEU A 91 -0.68 -1.03 4.14
N GLY A 92 -1.45 -2.00 4.68
CA GLY A 92 -0.93 -3.31 5.04
C GLY A 92 -0.57 -4.15 3.81
N LEU A 93 -1.39 -4.11 2.77
CA LEU A 93 -1.09 -4.75 1.47
C LEU A 93 0.17 -4.15 0.85
N PHE A 94 0.33 -2.83 0.89
CA PHE A 94 1.53 -2.22 0.33
C PHE A 94 2.81 -2.61 1.07
N LEU A 95 2.78 -3.00 2.34
CA LEU A 95 3.98 -3.53 3.04
C LEU A 95 4.57 -4.79 2.38
N LEU A 96 3.82 -5.48 1.53
CA LEU A 96 4.31 -6.61 0.76
C LEU A 96 5.16 -6.16 -0.44
N HIS A 97 5.01 -4.91 -0.88
CA HIS A 97 5.62 -4.42 -2.09
C HIS A 97 7.06 -3.96 -1.83
N PRO A 98 8.06 -4.43 -2.61
CA PRO A 98 9.48 -4.12 -2.38
C PRO A 98 9.81 -2.62 -2.48
N TRP A 99 9.01 -1.87 -3.22
CA TRP A 99 9.13 -0.41 -3.34
C TRP A 99 8.59 0.36 -2.15
N THR A 100 8.15 -0.30 -1.09
CA THR A 100 7.71 0.41 0.12
C THR A 100 8.41 -0.07 1.37
N GLU A 101 8.47 0.82 2.33
CA GLU A 101 8.99 0.51 3.65
C GLU A 101 8.16 1.18 4.74
N LYS A 102 8.16 0.56 5.92
CA LYS A 102 7.49 1.08 7.10
C LYS A 102 8.49 1.72 8.03
N VAL A 103 8.34 3.02 8.23
CA VAL A 103 9.19 3.79 9.15
C VAL A 103 8.39 4.21 10.38
N MET A 104 8.96 4.01 11.57
CA MET A 104 8.39 4.49 12.82
C MET A 104 8.98 5.86 13.17
N ARG A 105 8.15 6.90 13.24
CA ARG A 105 8.59 8.26 13.61
C ARG A 105 8.03 8.64 14.97
N GLN A 106 8.78 9.43 15.73
CA GLN A 106 8.31 10.03 16.98
C GLN A 106 7.59 11.35 16.66
N GLU A 107 6.35 11.48 17.11
CA GLU A 107 5.55 12.69 16.93
C GLU A 107 4.69 12.91 18.17
N GLU A 108 4.76 14.09 18.77
CA GLU A 108 3.96 14.44 19.95
C GLU A 108 4.11 13.39 21.08
N GLY A 109 5.32 12.86 21.27
CA GLY A 109 5.61 11.81 22.25
C GLY A 109 5.06 10.41 21.91
N LYS A 110 4.54 10.20 20.69
CA LYS A 110 3.99 8.92 20.23
C LYS A 110 4.77 8.39 19.02
N ARG A 111 5.05 7.07 19.02
CA ARG A 111 5.57 6.37 17.85
C ARG A 111 4.46 6.14 16.83
N ARG A 112 4.58 6.74 15.64
CA ARG A 112 3.60 6.61 14.56
C ARG A 112 4.21 5.93 13.32
N PRO A 113 3.52 4.95 12.71
CA PRO A 113 3.99 4.32 11.50
C PRO A 113 3.67 5.17 10.27
N TYR A 114 4.63 5.22 9.36
CA TYR A 114 4.55 5.84 8.04
C TYR A 114 4.92 4.80 6.99
N LEU A 115 4.20 4.82 5.87
CA LEU A 115 4.55 4.04 4.69
C LEU A 115 5.24 4.97 3.70
N LEU A 116 6.44 4.63 3.26
CA LEU A 116 7.21 5.42 2.31
C LEU A 116 7.46 4.59 1.05
N LEU A 117 7.72 5.27 -0.06
CA LEU A 117 8.45 4.65 -1.17
C LEU A 117 9.92 4.55 -0.78
N THR A 118 10.55 3.43 -1.11
CA THR A 118 12.00 3.27 -0.94
C THR A 118 12.76 4.23 -1.85
N ASP A 119 14.04 4.49 -1.54
CA ASP A 119 14.91 5.33 -2.38
C ASP A 119 15.00 4.80 -3.82
N GLU A 120 15.09 3.47 -3.99
CA GLU A 120 15.08 2.83 -5.31
C GLU A 120 13.80 3.16 -6.08
N ALA A 121 12.64 3.07 -5.44
CA ALA A 121 11.37 3.38 -6.06
C ALA A 121 11.24 4.87 -6.42
N ARG A 122 11.80 5.75 -5.58
CA ARG A 122 11.90 7.19 -5.87
C ARG A 122 12.79 7.47 -7.06
N GLN A 123 13.91 6.77 -7.18
CA GLN A 123 14.81 6.87 -8.32
C GLN A 123 14.12 6.43 -9.61
N ARG A 124 13.45 5.26 -9.62
CA ARG A 124 12.65 4.76 -10.77
C ARG A 124 11.60 5.78 -11.22
N LEU A 125 10.86 6.34 -10.27
CA LEU A 125 9.88 7.41 -10.54
C LEU A 125 10.52 8.67 -11.15
N ALA A 126 11.76 9.00 -10.79
CA ALA A 126 12.48 10.17 -11.28
C ALA A 126 13.16 9.93 -12.64
N SER A 127 13.78 8.76 -12.85
CA SER A 127 14.57 8.39 -14.03
C SER A 127 13.71 7.96 -15.21
N GLY A 128 12.55 7.35 -14.94
CA GLY A 128 11.69 6.77 -15.96
C GLY A 128 12.04 5.35 -16.38
N GLU A 129 12.83 4.66 -15.56
CA GLU A 129 13.20 3.23 -15.67
C GLU A 129 12.38 2.39 -14.68
#